data_AF-A0A947DLK7-F1
#
_entry.id   AF-A0A947DLK7-F1
#
_cell.length_a   1.000
_cell.length_b   1.000
_cell.length_c   1.000
_cell.angle_alpha   90.00
_cell.angle_beta   90.00
_cell.angle_gamma   90.00
#
_symmetry.space_group_name_H-M   'P 1'
#
loop_
_entity.id
_entity.type
_entity.pdbx_description
1 polymer ?
#
loop_
_entity_poly.entity_id
_entity_poly.type
_entity_poly.pdbx_seq_one_letter_code
_entity_poly.pdbx_strand_id
1 'polypeptide(L)' 'MPPPARKAFPLRLDPALHAAVERLAAAELRSVNAQIEYLLREALRTRGIRTNDAEKDEGA' A
#
# COMPACT_ATOMS: atom_id res chain seq x y z
N MET A 1 -20.94 8.05 5.40
CA MET A 1 -20.51 7.04 4.41
C MET A 1 -19.52 6.13 5.10
N PRO A 2 -19.69 4.79 5.13
CA PRO A 2 -18.65 3.93 5.67
C PRO A 2 -17.39 4.05 4.80
N PRO A 3 -16.18 3.97 5.38
CA PRO A 3 -14.95 3.99 4.60
C PRO A 3 -14.97 2.85 3.57
N PRO A 4 -14.37 3.06 2.38
CA PRO A 4 -14.30 2.02 1.36
C PRO A 4 -13.74 0.72 1.97
N ALA A 5 -14.45 -0.38 1.74
CA ALA A 5 -14.12 -1.66 2.34
C ALA A 5 -12.74 -2.14 1.84
N ARG A 6 -11.72 -2.08 2.71
CA ARG A 6 -10.41 -2.65 2.42
C ARG A 6 -10.52 -4.18 2.47
N LYS A 7 -10.04 -4.85 1.42
CA LYS A 7 -10.02 -6.31 1.38
C LYS A 7 -8.85 -6.83 2.23
N ALA A 8 -9.15 -7.44 3.37
CA ALA A 8 -8.16 -8.18 4.15
C ALA A 8 -7.83 -9.49 3.43
N PHE A 9 -6.56 -9.75 3.19
CA PHE A 9 -6.09 -11.02 2.61
C PHE A 9 -4.79 -11.46 3.29
N PRO A 10 -4.59 -12.76 3.54
CA PRO A 10 -3.34 -13.27 4.06
C PRO A 10 -2.25 -13.16 2.99
N LEU A 11 -1.25 -12.32 3.24
CA LEU A 11 -0.10 -12.12 2.36
C LEU A 11 1.09 -12.93 2.90
N ARG A 12 1.69 -13.78 2.05
CA ARG A 12 2.93 -14.49 2.38
C ARG A 12 4.10 -13.70 1.83
N LEU A 13 5.03 -13.30 2.69
CA LEU A 13 6.24 -12.58 2.32
C LEU A 13 7.46 -13.30 2.89
N ASP A 14 8.60 -13.12 2.22
CA ASP A 14 9.89 -13.41 2.82
C ASP A 14 10.08 -12.53 4.08
N PRO A 15 10.52 -13.09 5.22
CA PRO A 15 10.70 -12.31 6.46
C PRO A 15 11.68 -11.13 6.32
N ALA A 16 12.75 -11.27 5.54
CA ALA A 16 13.72 -10.21 5.32
C ALA A 16 13.12 -9.08 4.48
N LEU A 17 12.27 -9.42 3.50
CA LEU A 17 11.50 -8.44 2.74
C LEU A 17 10.53 -7.66 3.64
N HIS A 18 9.80 -8.36 4.51
CA HIS A 18 8.89 -7.73 5.45
C HIS A 18 9.64 -6.75 6.37
N ALA A 19 10.77 -7.17 6.94
CA ALA A 19 11.58 -6.31 7.79
C ALA A 19 12.13 -5.07 7.06
N ALA A 20 12.44 -5.18 5.77
CA ALA A 20 12.84 -4.02 4.97
C ALA A 20 11.69 -3.02 4.78
N VAL A 21 10.48 -3.52 4.51
CA VAL A 21 9.27 -2.69 4.39
C VAL A 21 8.93 -2.02 5.73
N GLU A 22 9.05 -2.73 6.85
CA GLU A 22 8.85 -2.15 8.19
C GLU A 22 9.78 -0.97 8.47
N ARG A 23 11.09 -1.11 8.17
CA ARG A 23 12.06 -0.03 8.35
C ARG A 23 11.74 1.18 7.47
N LEU A 24 11.34 0.94 6.22
CA LEU A 24 10.94 2.02 5.30
C LEU A 24 9.68 2.72 5.81
N ALA A 25 8.67 1.96 6.24
CA ALA A 25 7.43 2.51 6.78
C ALA A 25 7.70 3.38 8.03
N ALA A 26 8.59 2.93 8.92
CA ALA A 26 9.00 3.70 10.09
C ALA A 26 9.71 5.01 9.70
N ALA A 27 10.58 4.98 8.69
CA ALA A 27 11.26 6.18 8.19
C ALA A 27 10.30 7.19 7.54
N GLU A 28 9.24 6.72 6.88
CA GLU A 28 8.21 7.55 6.24
C GLU A 28 7.01 7.89 7.16
N LEU A 29 7.08 7.55 8.45
CA LEU A 29 6.00 7.75 9.44
C LEU A 29 4.66 7.16 8.97
N ARG A 30 4.71 5.98 8.35
CA ARG A 30 3.56 5.28 7.79
C ARG A 30 3.34 3.93 8.48
N SER A 31 2.09 3.46 8.52
CA SER A 31 1.84 2.06 8.87
C SER A 31 2.41 1.12 7.81
N VAL A 32 2.85 -0.07 8.25
CA VAL A 32 3.40 -1.11 7.36
C VAL A 32 2.41 -1.46 6.24
N ASN A 33 1.12 -1.60 6.56
CA ASN A 33 0.08 -1.91 5.57
C ASN A 33 -0.06 -0.81 4.51
N ALA A 34 -0.03 0.46 4.92
CA ALA A 34 -0.10 1.57 3.99
C ALA A 34 1.19 1.70 3.16
N GLN A 35 2.34 1.27 3.68
CA GLN A 35 3.60 1.21 2.91
C GLN A 35 3.55 0.12 1.86
N ILE A 36 3.06 -1.07 2.21
CA ILE A 36 2.84 -2.16 1.27
C ILE A 36 1.91 -1.70 0.14
N GLU A 37 0.78 -1.06 0.48
CA GLU A 37 -0.15 -0.54 -0.53
C GLU A 37 0.52 0.49 -1.45
N TYR A 38 1.28 1.42 -0.90
CA TYR A 38 2.01 2.42 -1.68
C TYR A 38 2.98 1.78 -2.68
N LEU A 39 3.82 0.86 -2.20
CA LEU A 39 4.80 0.15 -3.03
C LEU A 39 4.11 -0.68 -4.12
N LEU A 40 2.97 -1.31 -3.84
CA LEU A 40 2.20 -2.04 -4.84
C LEU A 40 1.62 -1.11 -5.90
N ARG A 41 1.03 0.03 -5.50
CA ARG A 41 0.49 1.03 -6.43
C ARG A 41 1.60 1.62 -7.31
N GLU A 42 2.76 1.92 -6.72
CA GLU A 42 3.94 2.36 -7.46
C GLU A 42 4.40 1.30 -8.47
N ALA A 43 4.55 0.06 -8.04
CA ALA A 43 4.97 -1.04 -8.90
C ALA A 43 4.00 -1.26 -10.08
N LEU A 44 2.69 -1.13 -9.87
CA LEU A 44 1.68 -1.22 -10.92
C LEU A 44 1.76 -0.02 -11.87
N ARG A 45 1.90 1.19 -11.34
CA ARG A 45 2.04 2.42 -12.13
C ARG A 45 3.26 2.37 -13.05
N THR A 46 4.41 1.90 -12.55
CA THR A 46 5.64 1.71 -13.34
C THR A 46 5.45 0.70 -14.50
N ARG A 47 4.48 -0.21 -14.38
CA ARG A 47 4.08 -1.16 -15.44
C ARG A 47 2.96 -0.61 -16.33
N GLY A 48 2.53 0.64 -16.17
CA GLY A 48 1.43 1.25 -16.90
C GLY A 48 0.03 0.80 -16.45
N ILE A 49 -0.08 0.08 -15.33
CA ILE A 49 -1.36 -0.42 -14.82
C ILE A 49 -1.96 0.64 -13.88
N ARG A 50 -3.12 1.18 -14.25
CA ARG A 50 -3.85 2.16 -13.43
C ARG A 50 -4.81 1.43 -12.49
N THR A 51 -4.68 1.71 -11.19
CA THR A 51 -5.70 1.35 -10.20
C THR A 51 -6.72 2.50 -10.16
N ASN A 52 -7.99 2.26 -10.51
CA ASN A 52 -9.04 3.27 -10.62
C ASN A 52 -9.42 3.99 -9.31
N ASP A 53 -8.64 3.85 -8.23
CA ASP A 53 -8.93 4.46 -6.93
C ASP A 53 -8.38 5.88 -6.76
N ALA A 54 -7.69 6.42 -7.77
CA ALA A 54 -7.11 7.77 -7.71
C ALA A 54 -8.14 8.90 -7.51
N GLU A 55 -9.45 8.62 -7.68
CA GLU A 55 -10.53 9.62 -7.54
C GLU A 55 -11.09 9.75 -6.11
N LYS A 56 -10.65 8.96 -5.12
CA LYS A 56 -11.30 8.95 -3.79
C LYS A 56 -10.55 9.62 -2.63
N ASP A 57 -9.29 10.03 -2.82
CA ASP A 57 -8.49 10.68 -1.76
C ASP A 57 -8.36 12.22 -1.91
N GLU A 58 -8.88 12.84 -2.98
CA GLU A 58 -8.89 14.31 -3.16
C GLU A 58 -10.17 15.00 -2.64
N GLY A 59 -10.94 14.32 -1.78
CA GLY A 59 -12.21 14.82 -1.24
C GLY A 59 -12.30 14.68 0.28
N ALA A 60 -11.43 15.37 1.01
CA ALA A 60 -11.58 15.63 2.44
C ALA A 60 -11.34 17.11 2.74
#